data_AF-A0A1G9QG54-F1
#
_entry.id   AF-A0A1G9QG54-F1
#
_cell.length_a   1.000
_cell.length_b   1.000
_cell.length_c   1.000
_cell.angle_alpha   90.00
_cell.angle_beta   90.00
_cell.angle_gamma   90.00
#
_symmetry.space_group_name_H-M   'P 1'
#
loop_
_entity.id
_entity.type
_entity.pdbx_description
1 polymer ?
#
loop_
_entity_poly.entity_id
_entity_poly.type
_entity_poly.pdbx_seq_one_letter_code
_entity_poly.pdbx_strand_id
1 'polypeptide(L)'
;MKYETPANRKRVNLTVREDVMSEAQALDINISRAAEAGIEAALKAEQSRRWREDNADAIRAHNERIEREGMALPTPWWAEEEV
;
A
#
# COMPACT_ATOMS: atom_id res chain seq x y z
N MET A 1 -10.92 6.55 -15.83
CA MET A 1 -10.30 7.19 -14.65
C MET A 1 -8.81 7.38 -14.96
N LYS A 2 -8.49 8.31 -15.87
CA LYS A 2 -7.70 9.53 -15.62
C LYS A 2 -6.49 9.35 -14.68
N TYR A 3 -5.56 8.47 -15.07
CA TYR A 3 -4.17 8.56 -14.60
C TYR A 3 -3.46 9.68 -15.36
N GLU A 4 -3.87 10.93 -15.13
CA GLU A 4 -3.00 12.06 -15.42
C GLU A 4 -1.98 12.11 -14.28
N THR A 5 -0.72 11.81 -14.61
CA THR A 5 0.40 12.10 -13.73
C THR A 5 0.25 13.56 -13.29
N PRO A 6 0.12 13.89 -12.00
CA PRO A 6 0.01 15.28 -11.59
C PRO A 6 1.32 15.96 -11.97
N ALA A 7 1.30 16.71 -13.08
CA ALA A 7 2.44 17.45 -13.60
C ALA A 7 2.84 18.63 -12.68
N ASN A 8 2.03 18.91 -11.65
CA ASN A 8 2.22 20.01 -10.73
C ASN A 8 2.66 19.50 -9.36
N ARG A 9 3.99 19.48 -9.15
CA ARG A 9 4.56 19.31 -7.81
C ARG A 9 4.29 20.57 -6.98
N LYS A 10 3.71 20.41 -5.80
CA LYS A 10 3.54 21.52 -4.85
C LYS A 10 4.76 21.59 -3.96
N ARG A 11 5.44 22.76 -3.93
CA ARG A 11 6.49 23.01 -2.95
C ARG A 11 5.85 23.11 -1.56
N VAL A 12 6.37 22.35 -0.62
CA VAL A 12 5.95 22.34 0.78
C VAL A 12 7.15 22.56 1.68
N ASN A 13 6.95 23.28 2.78
CA ASN A 13 7.96 23.39 3.84
C ASN A 13 7.65 22.34 4.90
N LEU A 14 8.66 21.55 5.26
CA LEU A 14 8.56 20.45 6.22
C LEU A 14 9.67 20.62 7.26
N THR A 15 9.38 20.29 8.51
CA THR A 15 10.38 20.26 9.58
C THR A 15 10.83 18.82 9.76
N VAL A 16 12.12 18.57 9.59
CA VAL A 16 12.77 17.27 9.78
C VAL A 16 13.90 17.47 10.79
N ARG A 17 14.22 16.42 11.56
CA ARG A 17 15.35 16.47 12.50
C ARG A 17 16.65 16.77 11.77
N GLU A 18 17.48 17.59 12.40
CA GLU A 18 18.75 18.04 11.83
C GLU A 18 19.72 16.88 11.58
N ASP A 19 19.84 15.95 12.53
CA ASP A 19 20.74 14.80 12.41
C ASP A 19 20.41 13.90 11.21
N VAL A 20 19.13 13.64 10.96
CA VAL A 20 18.65 12.88 9.79
C VAL A 20 18.99 13.62 8.49
N MET A 21 18.83 14.95 8.47
CA MET A 21 19.15 15.76 7.29
C MET A 21 20.66 15.77 7.01
N SER A 22 21.48 15.91 8.05
CA SER A 22 22.94 15.88 7.93
C SER A 22 23.44 14.53 7.42
N GLU A 23 22.90 13.43 7.95
CA GLU A 23 23.26 12.07 7.50
C GLU A 23 22.82 11.82 6.05
N ALA A 24 21.59 12.23 5.69
CA ALA A 24 21.11 12.10 4.33
C ALA A 24 21.96 12.89 3.32
N GLN A 25 22.41 14.10 3.69
CA GLN A 25 23.33 14.89 2.86
C GLN A 25 24.71 14.24 2.76
N ALA A 26 25.25 13.71 3.85
CA ALA A 26 26.54 13.02 3.85
C ALA A 26 26.55 11.78 2.94
N LEU A 27 25.38 11.14 2.76
CA LEU A 27 25.18 9.97 1.91
C LEU A 27 24.67 10.30 0.50
N ASP A 28 24.58 11.58 0.13
CA ASP A 28 24.05 12.06 -1.17
C ASP A 28 22.63 11.52 -1.49
N ILE A 29 21.80 11.35 -0.45
CA ILE A 29 20.42 10.88 -0.61
C ILE A 29 19.57 12.00 -1.22
N ASN A 30 18.78 11.65 -2.23
CA ASN A 30 17.78 12.56 -2.78
C ASN A 30 16.60 12.72 -1.80
N ILE A 31 16.70 13.73 -0.92
CA ILE A 31 15.76 13.99 0.18
C ILE A 31 14.33 14.18 -0.33
N SER A 32 14.14 14.91 -1.44
CA SER A 32 12.79 15.13 -1.99
C SER A 32 12.13 13.85 -2.43
N ARG A 33 12.87 12.96 -3.12
CA ARG A 33 12.35 11.65 -3.54
C ARG A 33 12.09 10.75 -2.34
N ALA A 34 12.96 10.75 -1.34
CA ALA A 34 12.77 9.97 -0.12
C ALA A 34 11.53 10.43 0.67
N ALA A 35 11.32 11.74 0.79
CA ALA A 35 10.13 12.30 1.42
C ALA A 35 8.85 11.93 0.67
N GLU A 36 8.85 12.03 -0.67
CA GLU A 36 7.71 11.65 -1.51
C GLU A 36 7.37 10.17 -1.33
N ALA A 37 8.35 9.27 -1.43
CA ALA A 37 8.14 7.84 -1.22
C ALA A 37 7.61 7.51 0.18
N GLY A 38 8.11 8.19 1.22
CA GLY A 38 7.63 8.03 2.59
C GLY A 38 6.15 8.45 2.74
N ILE A 39 5.76 9.57 2.13
CA ILE A 39 4.38 10.05 2.14
C ILE A 39 3.46 9.09 1.37
N GLU A 40 3.87 8.62 0.20
CA GLU A 40 3.11 7.63 -0.59
C GLU A 40 2.88 6.33 0.18
N ALA A 41 3.91 5.82 0.84
CA ALA A 41 3.82 4.63 1.67
C ALA A 41 2.83 4.83 2.83
N ALA A 42 2.92 5.96 3.54
CA ALA A 42 2.00 6.29 4.62
C ALA A 42 0.54 6.42 4.13
N LEU A 43 0.32 7.09 3.00
CA LEU A 43 -1.00 7.22 2.38
C LEU A 43 -1.57 5.87 1.98
N LYS A 44 -0.76 5.00 1.37
CA LYS A 44 -1.19 3.65 0.98
C LYS A 44 -1.57 2.82 2.21
N ALA A 45 -0.77 2.88 3.27
CA ALA A 45 -1.04 2.17 4.51
C ALA A 45 -2.36 2.62 5.14
N GLU A 46 -2.59 3.93 5.24
CA GLU A 46 -3.81 4.50 5.82
C GLU A 46 -5.06 4.19 4.99
N GLN A 47 -4.98 4.32 3.66
CA GLN A 47 -6.08 3.92 2.78
C GLN A 47 -6.40 2.42 2.91
N SER A 48 -5.37 1.57 2.98
CA SER A 48 -5.55 0.13 3.18
C SER A 48 -6.19 -0.19 4.53
N ARG A 49 -5.82 0.55 5.59
CA ARG A 49 -6.42 0.42 6.92
C ARG A 49 -7.91 0.75 6.88
N ARG A 50 -8.27 1.93 6.36
CA ARG A 50 -9.66 2.38 6.24
C ARG A 50 -10.49 1.42 5.40
N TRP A 51 -9.97 1.00 4.25
CA TRP A 51 -10.68 0.06 3.39
C TRP A 51 -10.98 -1.26 4.12
N ARG A 52 -10.03 -1.80 4.91
CA ARG A 52 -10.29 -3.02 5.70
C ARG A 52 -11.35 -2.81 6.77
N GLU A 53 -11.35 -1.65 7.42
CA GLU A 53 -12.37 -1.30 8.42
C GLU A 53 -13.75 -1.20 7.77
N ASP A 54 -13.86 -0.44 6.68
CA ASP A 54 -15.12 -0.23 5.94
C ASP A 54 -15.67 -1.53 5.35
N ASN A 55 -14.80 -2.49 5.00
CA ASN A 55 -15.17 -3.76 4.38
C ASN A 55 -15.09 -4.95 5.34
N ALA A 56 -14.88 -4.73 6.64
CA ALA A 56 -14.69 -5.80 7.61
C ALA A 56 -15.85 -6.81 7.61
N ASP A 57 -17.09 -6.32 7.56
CA ASP A 57 -18.28 -7.17 7.52
C ASP A 57 -18.41 -7.95 6.21
N ALA A 58 -18.08 -7.33 5.08
CA ALA A 58 -18.10 -7.99 3.77
C ALA A 58 -17.02 -9.08 3.69
N ILE A 59 -15.83 -8.81 4.22
CA ILE A 59 -14.74 -9.79 4.34
C ILE A 59 -15.17 -10.96 5.23
N ARG A 60 -15.77 -10.68 6.41
CA ARG A 60 -16.27 -11.72 7.31
C ARG A 60 -17.32 -12.59 6.62
N ALA A 61 -18.33 -11.98 6.01
CA ALA A 61 -19.38 -12.70 5.28
C ALA A 61 -18.82 -13.54 4.12
N HIS A 62 -17.79 -13.03 3.42
CA HIS A 62 -17.11 -13.80 2.38
C HIS A 62 -16.37 -15.02 2.95
N ASN A 63 -15.65 -14.85 4.06
CA ASN A 63 -14.93 -15.94 4.71
C ASN A 63 -15.89 -17.02 5.22
N GLU A 64 -16.98 -16.64 5.89
CA GLU A 64 -18.03 -17.57 6.36
C GLU A 64 -18.66 -18.34 5.19
N ARG A 65 -18.85 -17.69 4.04
CA ARG A 65 -19.33 -18.34 2.82
C ARG A 65 -18.33 -19.38 2.32
N ILE A 66 -17.04 -19.06 2.25
CA ILE A 66 -15.98 -19.98 1.82
C ILE A 66 -15.89 -21.18 2.77
N GLU A 67 -16.00 -20.98 4.08
CA GLU A 67 -15.99 -22.08 5.06
C GLU A 67 -17.18 -23.03 4.86
N ARG A 68 -18.36 -22.48 4.53
CA ARG A 68 -19.58 -23.28 4.31
C ARG A 68 -19.61 -23.98 2.95
N GLU A 69 -19.19 -23.30 1.89
CA GLU A 69 -19.42 -23.71 0.50
C GLU A 69 -18.14 -24.17 -0.21
N GLY A 70 -16.97 -23.94 0.39
CA GLY A 70 -15.68 -24.12 -0.26
C GLY A 70 -15.33 -22.96 -1.21
N MET A 71 -14.20 -23.11 -1.90
CA MET A 71 -13.78 -22.15 -2.91
C MET A 71 -14.76 -22.13 -4.09
N ALA A 72 -15.01 -20.95 -4.64
CA ALA A 72 -15.92 -20.79 -5.79
C ALA A 72 -15.39 -21.48 -7.05
N LEU A 73 -14.06 -21.61 -7.15
CA LEU A 73 -13.39 -22.35 -8.20
C LEU A 73 -12.43 -23.34 -7.52
N PRO A 74 -12.51 -24.65 -7.84
CA PRO A 74 -11.54 -25.61 -7.35
C PRO A 74 -10.17 -25.36 -7.97
N THR A 75 -9.14 -25.93 -7.36
CA THR A 75 -7.80 -25.97 -7.97
C THR A 75 -7.91 -26.63 -9.35
N PRO A 76 -7.42 -25.99 -10.42
CA PRO A 76 -7.44 -26.59 -11.74
C PRO A 76 -6.53 -27.83 -11.81
N TRP A 77 -6.87 -28.79 -12.67
CA TRP A 77 -6.13 -30.05 -12.86
C TRP A 77 -4.64 -29.86 -13.22
N TRP A 78 -4.25 -28.73 -13.82
CA TRP A 78 -2.84 -28.42 -14.14
C TRP A 78 -2.04 -27.85 -12.97
N ALA A 79 -2.69 -27.59 -11.82
CA ALA A 79 -2.10 -27.06 -10.59
C ALA A 79 -2.31 -28.01 -9.40
N GLU A 80 -2.87 -29.19 -9.64
CA GLU A 80 -2.87 -30.28 -8.67
C GLU A 80 -1.42 -30.78 -8.57
N GLU A 81 -0.78 -30.64 -7.40
CA GLU A 81 0.48 -31.33 -7.16
C GLU A 81 0.19 -32.83 -7.17
N GLU A 82 0.85 -33.58 -8.07
CA GLU A 82 0.73 -35.05 -8.09
C GLU A 82 1.22 -35.60 -6.75
N VAL A 83 0.28 -36.04 -5.91
CA VAL A 83 0.52 -36.76 -4.66
C VAL A 83 0.71 -38.24 -4.95
#